data_AF-A0AAW3A7K1-F1
#
_entry.id   AF-A0AAW3A7K1-F1
#
_cell.length_a   1.000
_cell.length_b   1.000
_cell.length_c   1.000
_cell.angle_alpha   90.00
_cell.angle_beta   90.00
_cell.angle_gamma   90.00
#
_symmetry.space_group_name_H-M   'P 1'
#
loop_
_entity.id
_entity.type
_entity.pdbx_description
1 polymer ?
#
loop_
_entity_poly.entity_id
_entity_poly.type
_entity_poly.pdbx_seq_one_letter_code
_entity_poly.pdbx_strand_id
1 'polypeptide(L)'
;MSFDSSRGYRSTFGYRTATPYQQPIAHRQGYTETQLTTRQHGAVIVGCSTACAFVTVPIAKLDRFYFLSDVPGESGRIYMSDKRAQFFRVVFHTRWWQGRSVVWLAADYGFLLATFAMLRHWLETATVTAQWNSRRRGFVAGAVTGVLYATMRHPYDVLRATAEALAGPHQFRGAADVLVTALRERPRVLLGVYRGFSVAVLSRSLQFALQFGLYNWMRYDGVYRHSMVLFLYCHLATFLGVMAQYPVHSLRQELRVLNAATRGRPQSYRSLFLDLRRRHGITKLYDGFFRSKPILNAVPMALLMTAYDMCTRRFTEYLHPEATAVPTHTQSFTSVAAPPYVTHPPPYEFVRKTP
;
A
#
# COMPACT_ATOMS: atom_id res chain seq x y z
N MET A 1 -21.34 -14.40 52.63
CA MET A 1 -21.44 -14.11 51.18
C MET A 1 -20.05 -14.21 50.59
N SER A 2 -19.71 -15.37 50.01
CA SER A 2 -18.43 -15.57 49.33
C SER A 2 -18.53 -15.03 47.92
N PHE A 3 -17.63 -14.10 47.56
CA PHE A 3 -17.49 -13.63 46.19
C PHE A 3 -16.76 -14.71 45.39
N ASP A 4 -17.47 -15.34 44.46
CA ASP A 4 -16.93 -16.31 43.52
C ASP A 4 -16.15 -15.56 42.42
N SER A 5 -14.82 -15.64 42.47
CA SER A 5 -13.88 -14.95 41.58
C SER A 5 -13.74 -15.61 40.19
N SER A 6 -14.54 -16.62 39.89
CA SER A 6 -14.48 -17.40 38.65
C SER A 6 -15.32 -16.84 37.48
N ARG A 7 -16.04 -15.72 37.66
CA ARG A 7 -16.76 -15.02 36.55
C ARG A 7 -15.83 -14.21 35.62
N GLY A 8 -14.61 -14.68 35.42
CA GLY A 8 -13.67 -14.12 34.44
C GLY A 8 -13.95 -14.63 33.03
N TYR A 9 -14.34 -13.73 32.14
CA TYR A 9 -14.21 -13.84 30.67
C TYR A 9 -14.45 -15.24 30.08
N ARG A 10 -15.72 -15.62 29.88
CA ARG A 10 -16.02 -16.53 28.77
C ARG A 10 -15.78 -15.77 27.47
N SER A 11 -14.69 -16.08 26.78
CA SER A 11 -14.51 -15.63 25.40
C SER A 11 -15.72 -16.11 24.58
N THR A 12 -16.47 -15.17 24.02
CA THR A 12 -17.59 -15.44 23.11
C THR A 12 -17.14 -15.92 21.73
N PHE A 13 -15.82 -16.06 21.52
CA PHE A 13 -15.28 -16.72 20.35
C PHE A 13 -15.33 -18.23 20.56
N GLY A 14 -16.51 -18.80 20.29
CA GLY A 14 -16.68 -20.23 20.16
C GLY A 14 -15.62 -20.80 19.22
N TYR A 15 -14.85 -21.75 19.74
CA TYR A 15 -14.03 -22.66 18.95
C TYR A 15 -14.84 -23.16 17.76
N ARG A 16 -14.21 -23.13 16.58
CA ARG A 16 -14.69 -23.64 15.28
C ARG A 16 -15.75 -24.72 15.49
N THR A 17 -17.02 -24.34 15.33
CA THR A 17 -18.06 -25.33 15.09
C THR A 17 -17.68 -26.07 13.82
N ALA A 18 -17.73 -27.40 13.84
CA ALA A 18 -17.80 -28.20 12.64
C ALA A 18 -19.13 -27.81 11.97
N THR A 19 -19.10 -26.69 11.25
CA THR A 19 -20.21 -26.31 10.39
C THR A 19 -20.35 -27.44 9.39
N PRO A 20 -21.55 -28.05 9.24
CA PRO A 20 -21.79 -28.99 8.17
C PRO A 20 -21.34 -28.31 6.87
N TYR A 21 -20.73 -29.07 5.95
CA TYR A 21 -20.31 -28.57 4.65
C TYR A 21 -21.52 -27.90 3.99
N GLN A 22 -21.61 -26.58 4.12
CA GLN A 22 -22.47 -25.77 3.30
C GLN A 22 -21.78 -25.75 1.96
N GLN A 23 -22.50 -26.17 0.91
CA GLN A 23 -22.10 -25.87 -0.45
C GLN A 23 -21.57 -24.44 -0.46
N PRO A 24 -20.35 -24.20 -0.98
CA PRO A 24 -19.76 -22.88 -0.94
C PRO A 24 -20.81 -21.93 -1.47
N ILE A 25 -21.20 -20.97 -0.64
CA ILE A 25 -22.19 -19.97 -0.99
C ILE A 25 -21.82 -19.54 -2.40
N ALA A 26 -22.72 -19.82 -3.35
CA ALA A 26 -22.53 -19.51 -4.75
C ALA A 26 -22.64 -17.99 -4.92
N HIS A 27 -21.82 -17.22 -4.22
CA HIS A 27 -21.61 -15.81 -4.46
C HIS A 27 -20.70 -15.69 -5.67
N ARG A 28 -21.32 -15.98 -6.82
CA ARG A 28 -20.88 -15.53 -8.12
C ARG A 28 -20.92 -14.00 -8.13
N GLN A 29 -19.76 -13.35 -8.22
CA GLN A 29 -19.59 -12.20 -9.11
C GLN A 29 -18.16 -12.19 -9.67
N GLY A 30 -18.01 -12.63 -10.92
CA GLY A 30 -16.91 -12.17 -11.78
C GLY A 30 -15.68 -13.05 -11.94
N TYR A 31 -14.93 -12.74 -13.00
CA TYR A 31 -13.69 -13.41 -13.38
C TYR A 31 -12.61 -13.25 -12.31
N THR A 32 -11.93 -14.34 -11.96
CA THR A 32 -10.80 -14.31 -11.02
C THR A 32 -9.52 -13.81 -11.68
N GLU A 33 -9.31 -14.16 -12.94
CA GLU A 33 -8.19 -13.69 -13.77
C GLU A 33 -8.69 -12.87 -14.96
N THR A 34 -7.94 -11.85 -15.31
CA THR A 34 -8.32 -10.86 -16.32
C THR A 34 -8.03 -11.40 -17.72
N GLN A 35 -9.05 -11.52 -18.58
CA GLN A 35 -8.90 -11.87 -19.99
C GLN A 35 -8.94 -10.62 -20.87
N LEU A 36 -8.07 -9.66 -20.56
CA LEU A 36 -7.98 -8.38 -21.26
C LEU A 36 -6.77 -8.39 -22.20
N THR A 37 -6.93 -7.80 -23.38
CA THR A 37 -5.78 -7.51 -24.24
C THR A 37 -4.86 -6.50 -23.58
N THR A 38 -3.57 -6.47 -23.93
CA THR A 38 -2.59 -5.54 -23.36
C THR A 38 -3.03 -4.07 -23.47
N ARG A 39 -3.71 -3.70 -24.57
CA ARG A 39 -4.24 -2.35 -24.79
C ARG A 39 -5.39 -2.02 -23.83
N GLN A 40 -6.35 -2.94 -23.67
CA GLN A 40 -7.46 -2.77 -22.73
C GLN A 40 -6.97 -2.73 -21.29
N HIS A 41 -6.01 -3.58 -20.93
CA HIS A 41 -5.40 -3.59 -19.62
C HIS A 41 -4.69 -2.28 -19.31
N GLY A 42 -3.92 -1.76 -20.27
CA GLY A 42 -3.30 -0.42 -20.18
C GLY A 42 -4.32 0.70 -19.97
N ALA A 43 -5.45 0.67 -20.69
CA ALA A 43 -6.52 1.67 -20.52
C ALA A 43 -7.12 1.64 -19.11
N VAL A 44 -7.36 0.44 -18.55
CA VAL A 44 -7.84 0.30 -17.17
C VAL A 44 -6.82 0.83 -16.17
N ILE A 45 -5.53 0.53 -16.36
CA ILE A 45 -4.45 1.03 -15.49
C ILE A 45 -4.42 2.56 -15.49
N VAL A 46 -4.50 3.20 -16.66
CA VAL A 46 -4.51 4.67 -16.76
C VAL A 46 -5.78 5.26 -16.13
N GLY A 47 -6.95 4.66 -16.38
CA GLY A 47 -8.22 5.09 -15.80
C GLY A 47 -8.24 5.01 -14.27
N CYS A 48 -7.84 3.87 -13.70
CA CYS A 48 -7.78 3.70 -12.24
C CYS A 48 -6.73 4.63 -11.62
N SER A 49 -5.59 4.83 -12.27
CA SER A 49 -4.50 5.68 -11.76
C SER A 49 -4.86 7.16 -11.75
N THR A 50 -5.54 7.63 -12.80
CA THR A 50 -6.06 9.01 -12.87
C THR A 50 -7.17 9.24 -11.86
N ALA A 51 -8.17 8.35 -11.78
CA ALA A 51 -9.23 8.43 -10.79
C ALA A 51 -8.68 8.43 -9.35
N CYS A 52 -7.74 7.53 -9.05
CA CYS A 52 -7.08 7.51 -7.75
C CYS A 52 -6.32 8.82 -7.47
N ALA A 53 -5.64 9.39 -8.46
CA ALA A 53 -4.90 10.64 -8.28
C ALA A 53 -5.82 11.82 -7.90
N PHE A 54 -7.02 11.90 -8.49
CA PHE A 54 -8.02 12.92 -8.12
C PHE A 54 -8.51 12.76 -6.68
N VAL A 55 -8.61 11.52 -6.19
CA VAL A 55 -9.09 11.22 -4.83
C VAL A 55 -7.98 11.39 -3.78
N THR A 56 -6.72 11.10 -4.12
CA THR A 56 -5.60 11.25 -3.18
C THR A 56 -5.37 12.70 -2.76
N VAL A 57 -5.51 13.66 -3.68
CA VAL A 57 -5.26 15.09 -3.40
C VAL A 57 -6.10 15.62 -2.23
N PRO A 58 -7.43 15.46 -2.20
CA PRO A 58 -8.24 15.85 -1.05
C PRO A 58 -7.98 14.98 0.18
N ILE A 59 -7.73 13.66 0.03
CA ILE A 59 -7.41 12.78 1.16
C ILE A 59 -6.17 13.26 1.91
N ALA A 60 -5.14 13.70 1.20
CA ALA A 60 -3.92 14.24 1.81
C ALA A 60 -4.16 15.53 2.61
N LYS A 61 -5.32 16.19 2.46
CA LYS A 61 -5.72 17.37 3.25
C LYS A 61 -6.61 17.02 4.42
N LEU A 62 -7.13 15.79 4.50
CA LEU A 62 -7.95 15.34 5.63
C LEU A 62 -7.20 15.41 6.96
N ASP A 63 -5.86 15.43 6.94
CA ASP A 63 -5.03 15.65 8.12
C ASP A 63 -5.32 16.97 8.84
N ARG A 64 -5.80 18.00 8.12
CA ARG A 64 -6.18 19.30 8.68
C ARG A 64 -7.37 19.22 9.62
N PHE A 65 -8.16 18.14 9.51
CA PHE A 65 -9.27 17.84 10.40
C PHE A 65 -8.81 17.08 11.66
N TYR A 66 -7.61 17.40 12.17
CA TYR A 66 -7.01 16.73 13.32
C TYR A 66 -7.93 16.73 14.55
N PHE A 67 -8.75 17.78 14.70
CA PHE A 67 -9.75 17.92 15.78
C PHE A 67 -10.90 16.90 15.72
N LEU A 68 -11.08 16.17 14.61
CA LEU A 68 -11.99 15.03 14.51
C LEU A 68 -11.38 13.73 15.04
N SER A 69 -10.04 13.65 15.07
CA SER A 69 -9.28 12.44 15.41
C SER A 69 -8.53 12.56 16.74
N ASP A 70 -8.83 13.59 17.52
CA ASP A 70 -8.05 13.94 18.70
C ASP A 70 -8.31 12.98 19.87
N VAL A 71 -7.26 12.71 20.66
CA VAL A 71 -7.34 11.83 21.83
C VAL A 71 -8.22 12.51 22.89
N PRO A 72 -9.17 11.80 23.52
CA PRO A 72 -9.98 12.36 24.60
C PRO A 72 -9.07 12.81 25.76
N GLY A 73 -8.80 14.11 25.84
CA GLY A 73 -7.90 14.71 26.84
C GLY A 73 -7.37 16.09 26.45
N GLU A 74 -6.90 16.28 25.21
CA GLU A 74 -6.49 17.61 24.70
C GLU A 74 -7.70 18.50 24.35
N SER A 75 -8.88 17.90 24.21
CA SER A 75 -10.12 18.54 23.75
C SER A 75 -10.80 19.47 24.76
N GLY A 76 -10.29 19.60 25.99
CA GLY A 76 -10.84 20.52 27.00
C GLY A 76 -10.67 22.00 26.66
N ARG A 77 -9.93 22.32 25.59
CA ARG A 77 -9.60 23.71 25.19
C ARG A 77 -10.60 24.35 24.23
N ILE A 78 -11.51 23.59 23.61
CA ILE A 78 -12.42 24.09 22.56
C ILE A 78 -13.84 23.56 22.82
N TYR A 79 -14.79 24.47 23.07
CA TYR A 79 -16.21 24.16 23.25
C TYR A 79 -16.79 23.44 22.02
N MET A 80 -17.79 22.57 22.21
CA MET A 80 -18.40 21.80 21.11
C MET A 80 -19.02 22.67 20.00
N SER A 81 -19.48 23.87 20.32
CA SER A 81 -19.97 24.87 19.35
C SER A 81 -18.85 25.37 18.44
N ASP A 82 -17.67 25.64 19.01
CA ASP A 82 -16.49 26.10 18.26
C ASP A 82 -15.94 25.02 17.33
N LYS A 83 -16.08 23.74 17.66
CA LYS A 83 -15.66 22.64 16.78
C LYS A 83 -16.42 22.62 15.45
N ARG A 84 -17.72 22.97 15.44
CA ARG A 84 -18.52 23.05 14.21
C ARG A 84 -18.10 24.24 13.36
N ALA A 85 -17.93 25.41 13.97
CA ALA A 85 -17.46 26.61 13.26
C ALA A 85 -16.04 26.40 12.70
N GLN A 86 -15.15 25.76 13.48
CA GLN A 86 -13.80 25.41 13.06
C GLN A 86 -13.80 24.37 11.95
N PHE A 87 -14.71 23.39 11.97
CA PHE A 87 -14.90 22.45 10.86
C PHE A 87 -15.19 23.18 9.54
N PHE A 88 -16.23 24.00 9.51
CA PHE A 88 -16.58 24.75 8.29
C PHE A 88 -15.46 25.71 7.87
N ARG A 89 -14.82 26.40 8.83
CA ARG A 89 -13.66 27.26 8.55
C ARG A 89 -12.56 26.47 7.86
N VAL A 90 -12.24 25.25 8.33
CA VAL A 90 -11.21 24.40 7.73
C VAL A 90 -11.64 23.86 6.36
N VAL A 91 -12.91 23.48 6.17
CA VAL A 91 -13.44 23.04 4.87
C VAL A 91 -13.31 24.14 3.81
N PHE A 92 -13.76 25.36 4.11
CA PHE A 92 -13.82 26.45 3.15
C PHE A 92 -12.47 27.13 2.91
N HIS A 93 -11.61 27.27 3.93
CA HIS A 93 -10.27 27.85 3.74
C HIS A 93 -9.24 26.86 3.18
N THR A 94 -9.54 25.56 3.16
CA THR A 94 -8.61 24.59 2.62
C THR A 94 -8.58 24.68 1.11
N ARG A 95 -7.44 25.06 0.56
CA ARG A 95 -7.13 24.91 -0.86
C ARG A 95 -6.92 23.43 -1.17
N TRP A 96 -8.02 22.74 -1.47
CA TRP A 96 -8.06 21.28 -1.69
C TRP A 96 -7.09 20.80 -2.76
N TRP A 97 -6.98 21.56 -3.85
CA TRP A 97 -6.15 21.21 -5.02
C TRP A 97 -4.72 21.74 -4.95
N GLN A 98 -4.34 22.43 -3.87
CA GLN A 98 -2.97 22.94 -3.73
C GLN A 98 -2.03 21.84 -3.22
N GLY A 99 -1.02 21.50 -4.01
CA GLY A 99 -0.01 20.54 -3.61
C GLY A 99 0.65 19.86 -4.81
N ARG A 100 0.82 18.55 -4.70
CA ARG A 100 1.43 17.71 -5.74
C ARG A 100 0.51 17.68 -6.96
N SER A 101 1.07 17.81 -8.16
CA SER A 101 0.28 17.80 -9.39
C SER A 101 -0.42 16.45 -9.59
N VAL A 102 -1.69 16.50 -9.98
CA VAL A 102 -2.52 15.30 -10.23
C VAL A 102 -1.89 14.44 -11.32
N VAL A 103 -1.37 15.06 -12.38
CA VAL A 103 -0.72 14.38 -13.51
C VAL A 103 0.49 13.57 -13.05
N TRP A 104 1.36 14.16 -12.22
CA TRP A 104 2.53 13.47 -11.70
C TRP A 104 2.13 12.30 -10.80
N LEU A 105 1.09 12.49 -9.98
CA LEU A 105 0.60 11.44 -9.12
C LEU A 105 -0.05 10.28 -9.91
N ALA A 106 -0.80 10.60 -10.97
CA ALA A 106 -1.36 9.60 -11.87
C ALA A 106 -0.27 8.80 -12.59
N ALA A 107 0.83 9.46 -13.01
CA ALA A 107 1.98 8.78 -13.59
C ALA A 107 2.68 7.85 -12.60
N ASP A 108 2.88 8.29 -11.35
CA ASP A 108 3.48 7.45 -10.30
C ASP A 108 2.63 6.20 -10.02
N TYR A 109 1.30 6.34 -9.94
CA TYR A 109 0.39 5.21 -9.74
C TYR A 109 0.28 4.29 -10.96
N GLY A 110 0.25 4.87 -12.16
CA GLY A 110 0.25 4.11 -13.41
C GLY A 110 1.51 3.26 -13.54
N PHE A 111 2.67 3.84 -13.23
CA PHE A 111 3.94 3.10 -13.22
C PHE A 111 3.93 1.97 -12.19
N LEU A 112 3.49 2.23 -10.96
CA LEU A 112 3.42 1.23 -9.89
C LEU A 112 2.51 0.04 -10.29
N LEU A 113 1.34 0.34 -10.84
CA LEU A 113 0.34 -0.67 -11.19
C LEU A 113 0.76 -1.46 -12.44
N ALA A 114 1.32 -0.78 -13.45
CA ALA A 114 1.84 -1.42 -14.66
C ALA A 114 3.03 -2.34 -14.36
N THR A 115 3.98 -1.89 -13.54
CA THR A 115 5.12 -2.72 -13.13
C THR A 115 4.68 -3.95 -12.36
N PHE A 116 3.76 -3.79 -11.40
CA PHE A 116 3.20 -4.94 -10.68
C PHE A 116 2.47 -5.91 -11.61
N ALA A 117 1.61 -5.42 -12.49
CA ALA A 117 0.82 -6.24 -13.42
C ALA A 117 1.72 -7.02 -14.40
N MET A 118 2.68 -6.33 -15.03
CA MET A 118 3.65 -6.95 -15.94
C MET A 118 4.45 -8.03 -15.22
N LEU A 119 4.96 -7.73 -14.04
CA LEU A 119 5.81 -8.64 -13.30
C LEU A 119 5.03 -9.86 -12.79
N ARG A 120 3.79 -9.66 -12.36
CA ARG A 120 2.90 -10.76 -12.00
C ARG A 120 2.68 -11.69 -13.18
N HIS A 121 2.35 -11.15 -14.36
CA HIS A 121 2.16 -11.95 -15.57
C HIS A 121 3.43 -12.71 -15.93
N TRP A 122 4.59 -12.06 -15.85
CA TRP A 122 5.89 -12.68 -16.10
C TRP A 122 6.17 -13.84 -15.14
N LEU A 123 5.92 -13.67 -13.82
CA LEU A 123 6.07 -14.74 -12.81
C LEU A 123 5.06 -15.89 -12.99
N GLU A 124 3.91 -15.65 -13.60
CA GLU A 124 2.93 -16.69 -13.93
C GLU A 124 3.40 -17.52 -15.13
N THR A 125 4.03 -16.89 -16.13
CA THR A 125 4.55 -17.54 -17.33
C THR A 125 5.92 -18.21 -17.17
N ALA A 126 6.72 -17.80 -16.18
CA ALA A 126 8.07 -18.31 -15.99
C ALA A 126 8.05 -19.74 -15.41
N THR A 127 8.71 -20.68 -16.10
CA THR A 127 8.74 -22.12 -15.75
C THR A 127 9.31 -22.40 -14.36
N VAL A 128 10.30 -21.61 -13.91
CA VAL A 128 10.93 -21.72 -12.59
C VAL A 128 9.98 -21.37 -11.45
N THR A 129 9.07 -20.41 -11.68
CA THR A 129 8.10 -19.94 -10.68
C THR A 129 6.72 -20.55 -10.85
N ALA A 130 6.49 -21.37 -11.88
CA ALA A 130 5.23 -22.06 -12.15
C ALA A 130 4.81 -22.98 -11.00
N GLN A 131 5.79 -23.60 -10.32
CA GLN A 131 5.56 -24.47 -9.14
C GLN A 131 5.25 -23.68 -7.85
N TRP A 132 5.38 -22.34 -7.86
CA TRP A 132 5.19 -21.55 -6.64
C TRP A 132 3.72 -21.28 -6.37
N ASN A 133 3.31 -21.50 -5.12
CA ASN A 133 1.99 -21.06 -4.64
C ASN A 133 1.75 -19.58 -4.95
N SER A 134 0.51 -19.22 -5.33
CA SER A 134 0.13 -17.84 -5.70
C SER A 134 0.53 -16.80 -4.64
N ARG A 135 0.57 -17.21 -3.37
CA ARG A 135 1.06 -16.39 -2.25
C ARG A 135 2.51 -15.94 -2.48
N ARG A 136 3.44 -16.89 -2.67
CA ARG A 136 4.87 -16.60 -2.83
C ARG A 136 5.14 -15.74 -4.06
N ARG A 137 4.46 -16.02 -5.18
CA ARG A 137 4.52 -15.20 -6.40
C ARG A 137 4.12 -13.75 -6.15
N GLY A 138 3.05 -13.53 -5.38
CA GLY A 138 2.60 -12.18 -5.00
C GLY A 138 3.64 -11.39 -4.19
N PHE A 139 4.27 -12.04 -3.20
CA PHE A 139 5.32 -11.40 -2.38
C PHE A 139 6.57 -11.05 -3.20
N VAL A 140 7.02 -11.95 -4.07
CA VAL A 140 8.19 -11.71 -4.93
C VAL A 140 7.90 -10.63 -5.97
N ALA A 141 6.72 -10.69 -6.60
CA ALA A 141 6.28 -9.65 -7.52
C ALA A 141 6.24 -8.28 -6.83
N GLY A 142 5.71 -8.21 -5.61
CA GLY A 142 5.71 -6.98 -4.81
C GLY A 142 7.12 -6.49 -4.47
N ALA A 143 8.03 -7.38 -4.06
CA ALA A 143 9.40 -7.03 -3.70
C ALA A 143 10.17 -6.41 -4.88
N VAL A 144 10.13 -7.06 -6.05
CA VAL A 144 10.80 -6.58 -7.26
C VAL A 144 10.14 -5.32 -7.81
N THR A 145 8.80 -5.20 -7.72
CA THR A 145 8.10 -3.95 -8.01
C THR A 145 8.64 -2.81 -7.14
N GLY A 146 8.92 -3.07 -5.86
CA GLY A 146 9.54 -2.08 -4.98
C GLY A 146 10.98 -1.73 -5.33
N VAL A 147 11.76 -2.65 -5.89
CA VAL A 147 13.09 -2.34 -6.44
C VAL A 147 12.96 -1.41 -7.65
N LEU A 148 12.11 -1.74 -8.62
CA LEU A 148 11.88 -0.92 -9.82
C LEU A 148 11.26 0.45 -9.48
N TYR A 149 10.38 0.49 -8.49
CA TYR A 149 9.84 1.74 -7.99
C TYR A 149 10.93 2.58 -7.31
N ALA A 150 11.81 1.96 -6.53
CA ALA A 150 12.92 2.67 -5.90
C ALA A 150 13.94 3.19 -6.92
N THR A 151 14.27 2.45 -7.98
CA THR A 151 15.20 2.91 -9.03
C THR A 151 14.69 4.16 -9.73
N MET A 152 13.39 4.18 -10.07
CA MET A 152 12.75 5.34 -10.71
C MET A 152 12.59 6.51 -9.74
N ARG A 153 12.11 6.24 -8.52
CA ARG A 153 11.64 7.29 -7.59
C ARG A 153 12.74 7.91 -6.74
N HIS A 154 13.75 7.13 -6.37
CA HIS A 154 14.85 7.58 -5.51
C HIS A 154 15.56 8.86 -6.00
N PRO A 155 15.94 8.99 -7.30
CA PRO A 155 16.61 10.21 -7.75
C PRO A 155 15.74 11.45 -7.58
N TYR A 156 14.45 11.35 -7.90
CA TYR A 156 13.49 12.44 -7.68
C TYR A 156 13.37 12.79 -6.18
N ASP A 157 13.26 11.80 -5.30
CA ASP A 157 13.13 12.04 -3.86
C ASP A 157 14.38 12.73 -3.27
N VAL A 158 15.57 12.47 -3.81
CA VAL A 158 16.81 13.16 -3.39
C VAL A 158 16.87 14.60 -3.93
N LEU A 159 16.51 14.82 -5.19
CA LEU A 159 16.43 16.17 -5.78
C LEU A 159 15.37 17.04 -5.08
N ARG A 160 14.25 16.43 -4.70
CA ARG A 160 13.21 17.13 -3.94
C ARG A 160 13.68 17.47 -2.52
N ALA A 161 14.29 16.51 -1.82
CA ALA A 161 14.78 16.74 -0.46
C ALA A 161 15.89 17.80 -0.41
N THR A 162 16.69 17.93 -1.47
CA THR A 162 17.70 18.98 -1.61
C THR A 162 17.08 20.34 -1.92
N ALA A 163 16.01 20.40 -2.73
CA ALA A 163 15.25 21.63 -2.95
C ALA A 163 14.53 22.13 -1.68
N GLU A 164 14.02 21.22 -0.85
CA GLU A 164 13.33 21.54 0.41
C GLU A 164 14.29 21.80 1.59
N ALA A 165 15.60 21.61 1.41
CA ALA A 165 16.57 21.81 2.47
C ALA A 165 16.78 23.31 2.76
N LEU A 166 16.36 23.76 3.95
CA LEU A 166 16.50 25.16 4.38
C LEU A 166 17.96 25.63 4.60
N ALA A 167 18.92 24.70 4.73
CA ALA A 167 20.30 24.98 5.13
C ALA A 167 21.30 25.05 3.95
N GLY A 168 20.84 25.45 2.76
CA GLY A 168 21.68 25.59 1.57
C GLY A 168 22.06 27.05 1.27
N PRO A 169 23.23 27.32 0.64
CA PRO A 169 23.59 28.66 0.16
C PRO A 169 22.74 29.14 -1.03
N HIS A 170 21.94 28.25 -1.63
CA HIS A 170 21.03 28.54 -2.73
C HIS A 170 19.63 28.02 -2.39
N GLN A 171 18.62 28.88 -2.56
CA GLN A 171 17.22 28.48 -2.51
C GLN A 171 16.78 28.04 -3.90
N PHE A 172 16.45 26.75 -4.04
CA PHE A 172 15.96 26.21 -5.31
C PHE A 172 14.45 26.34 -5.42
N ARG A 173 13.94 26.66 -6.61
CA ARG A 173 12.50 26.75 -6.87
C ARG A 173 11.82 25.37 -6.92
N GLY A 174 12.59 24.29 -7.12
CA GLY A 174 12.09 22.93 -7.12
C GLY A 174 13.13 21.88 -7.55
N ALA A 175 12.70 20.62 -7.61
CA ALA A 175 13.59 19.49 -7.95
C ALA A 175 14.22 19.59 -9.35
N ALA A 176 13.51 20.17 -10.33
CA ALA A 176 14.03 20.36 -11.68
C ALA A 176 15.13 21.44 -11.72
N ASP A 177 14.99 22.49 -10.93
CA ASP A 177 15.96 23.57 -10.79
C ASP A 177 17.26 23.08 -10.17
N VAL A 178 17.16 22.23 -9.14
CA VAL A 178 18.31 21.50 -8.57
C VAL A 178 19.00 20.65 -9.64
N LEU A 179 18.23 19.90 -10.44
CA LEU A 179 18.80 19.02 -11.46
C LEU A 179 19.55 19.82 -12.55
N VAL A 180 18.95 20.89 -13.06
CA VAL A 180 19.57 21.76 -14.08
C VAL A 180 20.83 22.42 -13.53
N THR A 181 20.77 22.93 -12.30
CA THR A 181 21.93 23.56 -11.65
C THR A 181 23.05 22.54 -11.40
N ALA A 182 22.72 21.34 -10.91
CA ALA A 182 23.67 20.26 -10.69
C ALA A 182 24.34 19.79 -11.99
N LEU A 183 23.59 19.71 -13.09
CA LEU A 183 24.10 19.36 -14.41
C LEU A 183 25.06 20.43 -14.96
N ARG A 184 24.77 21.71 -14.74
CA ARG A 184 25.58 22.84 -15.24
C ARG A 184 26.85 23.06 -14.43
N GLU A 185 26.76 23.03 -13.10
CA GLU A 185 27.87 23.46 -12.24
C GLU A 185 28.80 22.33 -11.84
N ARG A 186 28.27 21.14 -11.48
CA ARG A 186 29.05 20.04 -10.92
C ARG A 186 28.44 18.67 -11.25
N PRO A 187 28.75 18.07 -12.41
CA PRO A 187 28.20 16.77 -12.80
C PRO A 187 28.57 15.64 -11.83
N ARG A 188 29.68 15.75 -11.08
CA ARG A 188 30.04 14.80 -10.01
C ARG A 188 29.00 14.73 -8.88
N VAL A 189 28.17 15.75 -8.70
CA VAL A 189 27.06 15.78 -7.72
C VAL A 189 25.94 14.80 -8.11
N LEU A 190 25.82 14.42 -9.39
CA LEU A 190 24.85 13.43 -9.85
C LEU A 190 25.11 12.04 -9.25
N LEU A 191 26.36 11.68 -8.98
CA LEU A 191 26.70 10.44 -8.25
C LEU A 191 26.18 10.48 -6.80
N GLY A 192 26.04 11.69 -6.23
CA GLY A 192 25.44 11.91 -4.91
C GLY A 192 23.93 11.64 -4.88
N VAL A 193 23.24 11.65 -6.03
CA VAL A 193 21.79 11.40 -6.12
C VAL A 193 21.45 9.96 -5.73
N TYR A 194 22.34 9.01 -6.00
CA TYR A 194 22.17 7.61 -5.60
C TYR A 194 22.65 7.30 -4.18
N ARG A 195 23.05 8.31 -3.39
CA ARG A 195 23.45 8.09 -1.99
C ARG A 195 22.26 7.57 -1.18
N GLY A 196 22.48 6.44 -0.49
CA GLY A 196 21.44 5.77 0.29
C GLY A 196 20.42 4.99 -0.56
N PHE A 197 20.74 4.70 -1.83
CA PHE A 197 19.89 3.91 -2.72
C PHE A 197 19.58 2.51 -2.17
N SER A 198 20.57 1.81 -1.60
CA SER A 198 20.36 0.47 -1.00
C SER A 198 19.30 0.47 0.10
N VAL A 199 19.30 1.48 0.97
CA VAL A 199 18.31 1.65 2.04
C VAL A 199 16.95 2.02 1.47
N ALA A 200 16.92 2.85 0.41
CA ALA A 200 15.69 3.17 -0.30
C ALA A 200 15.04 1.92 -0.91
N VAL A 201 15.84 1.10 -1.61
CA VAL A 201 15.41 -0.18 -2.19
C VAL A 201 14.87 -1.11 -1.12
N LEU A 202 15.62 -1.32 -0.03
CA LEU A 202 15.18 -2.18 1.07
C LEU A 202 13.84 -1.73 1.67
N SER A 203 13.69 -0.41 1.87
CA SER A 203 12.44 0.15 2.44
C SER A 203 11.25 -0.07 1.50
N ARG A 204 11.41 0.16 0.20
CA ARG A 204 10.34 0.07 -0.80
C ARG A 204 10.02 -1.38 -1.13
N SER A 205 11.02 -2.24 -1.22
CA SER A 205 10.82 -3.67 -1.46
C SER A 205 10.03 -4.29 -0.30
N LEU A 206 10.35 -3.96 0.96
CA LEU A 206 9.61 -4.46 2.11
C LEU A 206 8.16 -3.96 2.13
N GLN A 207 7.95 -2.67 1.85
CA GLN A 207 6.61 -2.06 1.75
C GLN A 207 5.74 -2.81 0.74
N PHE A 208 6.23 -2.93 -0.50
CA PHE A 208 5.44 -3.45 -1.61
C PHE A 208 5.37 -4.97 -1.63
N ALA A 209 6.36 -5.69 -1.10
CA ALA A 209 6.27 -7.13 -0.89
C ALA A 209 5.09 -7.49 0.01
N LEU A 210 4.95 -6.80 1.15
CA LEU A 210 3.83 -7.02 2.05
C LEU A 210 2.51 -6.54 1.45
N GLN A 211 2.47 -5.33 0.90
CA GLN A 211 1.26 -4.77 0.30
C GLN A 211 0.70 -5.65 -0.83
N PHE A 212 1.51 -5.95 -1.85
CA PHE A 212 1.05 -6.73 -2.99
C PHE A 212 0.99 -8.24 -2.71
N GLY A 213 1.83 -8.76 -1.82
CA GLY A 213 1.80 -10.16 -1.39
C GLY A 213 0.54 -10.49 -0.60
N LEU A 214 0.21 -9.66 0.39
CA LEU A 214 -1.03 -9.78 1.17
C LEU A 214 -2.25 -9.54 0.28
N TYR A 215 -2.21 -8.55 -0.62
CA TYR A 215 -3.24 -8.38 -1.64
C TYR A 215 -3.44 -9.64 -2.46
N ASN A 216 -2.39 -10.24 -3.03
CA ASN A 216 -2.54 -11.44 -3.87
C ASN A 216 -3.03 -12.65 -3.09
N TRP A 217 -2.74 -12.70 -1.79
CA TRP A 217 -3.23 -13.74 -0.90
C TRP A 217 -4.72 -13.54 -0.55
N MET A 218 -5.14 -12.32 -0.22
CA MET A 218 -6.49 -12.01 0.26
C MET A 218 -7.48 -11.67 -0.86
N ARG A 219 -7.02 -11.32 -2.07
CA ARG A 219 -7.90 -10.83 -3.13
C ARG A 219 -9.01 -11.81 -3.47
N TYR A 220 -8.73 -13.11 -3.51
CA TYR A 220 -9.75 -14.09 -3.90
C TYR A 220 -10.89 -14.12 -2.88
N ASP A 221 -10.58 -14.19 -1.58
CA ASP A 221 -11.61 -14.16 -0.51
C ASP A 221 -12.36 -12.82 -0.46
N GLY A 222 -11.67 -11.69 -0.66
CA GLY A 222 -12.30 -10.37 -0.65
C GLY A 222 -13.34 -10.18 -1.75
N VAL A 223 -13.14 -10.86 -2.87
CA VAL A 223 -13.93 -10.71 -4.09
C VAL A 223 -15.20 -11.51 -4.05
N TYR A 224 -15.15 -12.74 -3.50
CA TYR A 224 -16.35 -13.55 -3.32
C TYR A 224 -17.29 -13.02 -2.23
N ARG A 225 -16.80 -12.14 -1.34
CA ARG A 225 -17.59 -11.57 -0.25
C ARG A 225 -18.28 -10.27 -0.64
N HIS A 226 -17.50 -9.19 -0.79
CA HIS A 226 -18.04 -7.86 -1.09
C HIS A 226 -16.90 -6.89 -1.45
N SER A 227 -17.15 -5.89 -2.32
CA SER A 227 -16.14 -4.88 -2.69
C SER A 227 -15.57 -4.12 -1.49
N MET A 228 -16.37 -3.92 -0.44
CA MET A 228 -15.92 -3.29 0.82
C MET A 228 -14.94 -4.19 1.58
N VAL A 229 -15.12 -5.50 1.57
CA VAL A 229 -14.19 -6.46 2.20
C VAL A 229 -12.87 -6.47 1.46
N LEU A 230 -12.90 -6.44 0.11
CA LEU A 230 -11.70 -6.27 -0.69
C LEU A 230 -10.97 -4.96 -0.34
N PHE A 231 -11.70 -3.87 -0.13
CA PHE A 231 -11.11 -2.60 0.31
C PHE A 231 -10.45 -2.71 1.68
N LEU A 232 -11.09 -3.33 2.66
CA LEU A 232 -10.51 -3.55 3.97
C LEU A 232 -9.24 -4.42 3.90
N TYR A 233 -9.21 -5.44 3.03
CA TYR A 233 -8.02 -6.27 2.82
C TYR A 233 -6.88 -5.49 2.15
N CYS A 234 -7.18 -4.70 1.13
CA CYS A 234 -6.18 -3.84 0.50
C CYS A 234 -5.65 -2.80 1.50
N HIS A 235 -6.53 -2.22 2.31
CA HIS A 235 -6.18 -1.26 3.35
C HIS A 235 -5.28 -1.89 4.42
N LEU A 236 -5.65 -3.05 4.96
CA LEU A 236 -4.84 -3.81 5.91
C LEU A 236 -3.46 -4.16 5.32
N ALA A 237 -3.42 -4.62 4.06
CA ALA A 237 -2.18 -4.94 3.37
C ALA A 237 -1.26 -3.71 3.23
N THR A 238 -1.81 -2.57 2.82
CA THR A 238 -1.06 -1.30 2.71
C THR A 238 -0.57 -0.81 4.07
N PHE A 239 -1.41 -0.89 5.11
CA PHE A 239 -1.06 -0.51 6.48
C PHE A 239 0.11 -1.36 7.01
N LEU A 240 0.05 -2.69 6.85
CA LEU A 240 1.12 -3.60 7.26
C LEU A 240 2.41 -3.35 6.46
N GLY A 241 2.31 -3.03 5.17
CA GLY A 241 3.45 -2.64 4.35
C GLY A 241 4.12 -1.35 4.85
N VAL A 242 3.33 -0.31 5.15
CA VAL A 242 3.83 0.95 5.72
C VAL A 242 4.44 0.73 7.12
N MET A 243 3.81 -0.10 7.95
CA MET A 243 4.33 -0.46 9.27
C MET A 243 5.70 -1.14 9.17
N ALA A 244 5.86 -2.13 8.29
CA ALA A 244 7.13 -2.83 8.11
C ALA A 244 8.23 -1.93 7.53
N GLN A 245 7.87 -0.99 6.65
CA GLN A 245 8.81 -0.02 6.08
C GLN A 245 9.30 1.02 7.11
N TYR A 246 8.48 1.34 8.12
CA TYR A 246 8.69 2.49 8.99
C TYR A 246 10.07 2.56 9.66
N PRO A 247 10.63 1.48 10.24
CA PRO A 247 11.94 1.53 10.89
C PRO A 247 13.06 1.98 9.95
N VAL A 248 13.05 1.47 8.71
CA VAL A 248 14.05 1.81 7.69
C VAL A 248 13.88 3.27 7.24
N HIS A 249 12.64 3.73 7.14
CA HIS A 249 12.33 5.11 6.78
C HIS A 249 12.74 6.10 7.87
N SER A 250 12.43 5.80 9.13
CA SER A 250 12.79 6.60 10.31
C SER A 250 14.30 6.79 10.41
N LEU A 251 15.07 5.69 10.34
CA LEU A 251 16.54 5.74 10.34
C LEU A 251 17.10 6.58 9.18
N ARG A 252 16.49 6.49 7.99
CA ARG A 252 16.90 7.29 6.83
C ARG A 252 16.65 8.77 7.03
N GLN A 253 15.54 9.16 7.63
CA GLN A 253 15.23 10.56 7.92
C GLN A 253 16.14 11.12 9.01
N GLU A 254 16.29 10.39 10.11
CA GLU A 254 17.16 10.80 11.23
C GLU A 254 18.61 10.94 10.78
N LEU A 255 19.14 9.98 10.02
CA LEU A 255 20.50 10.05 9.50
C LEU A 255 20.71 11.24 8.55
N ARG A 256 19.69 11.61 7.76
CA ARG A 256 19.76 12.79 6.88
C ARG A 256 19.84 14.07 7.70
N VAL A 257 19.01 14.22 8.73
CA VAL A 257 19.02 15.39 9.61
C VAL A 257 20.35 15.49 10.36
N LEU A 258 20.83 14.38 10.93
CA LEU A 258 22.11 14.32 11.65
C LEU A 258 23.29 14.68 10.73
N ASN A 259 23.35 14.11 9.53
CA ASN A 259 24.42 14.41 8.58
C ASN A 259 24.33 15.83 7.99
N ALA A 260 23.14 16.44 7.96
CA ALA A 260 23.01 17.84 7.57
C ALA A 260 23.53 18.79 8.67
N ALA A 261 23.36 18.43 9.94
CA ALA A 261 23.85 19.21 11.08
C ALA A 261 25.35 18.99 11.37
N THR A 262 25.89 17.82 11.02
CA THR A 262 27.27 17.43 11.36
C THR A 262 28.27 17.99 10.34
N ARG A 263 29.17 18.88 10.79
CA ARG A 263 30.31 19.40 9.99
C ARG A 263 31.50 18.44 9.87
N GLY A 264 31.46 17.31 10.57
CA GLY A 264 32.52 16.30 10.63
C GLY A 264 32.27 15.07 9.75
N ARG A 265 32.79 13.90 10.19
CA ARG A 265 32.60 12.65 9.46
C ARG A 265 31.12 12.22 9.48
N PRO A 266 30.53 11.88 8.32
CA PRO A 266 29.14 11.46 8.26
C PRO A 266 28.95 10.14 9.00
N GLN A 267 27.87 10.03 9.76
CA GLN A 267 27.52 8.79 10.44
C GLN A 267 27.01 7.74 9.43
N SER A 268 27.19 6.47 9.81
CA SER A 268 26.70 5.32 9.04
C SER A 268 25.35 4.83 9.58
N TYR A 269 24.56 4.18 8.73
CA TYR A 269 23.28 3.57 9.17
C TYR A 269 23.47 2.55 10.30
N ARG A 270 24.55 1.77 10.24
CA ARG A 270 24.85 0.74 11.25
C ARG A 270 25.21 1.37 12.60
N SER A 271 26.03 2.43 12.61
CA SER A 271 26.37 3.13 13.85
C SER A 271 25.15 3.78 14.48
N LEU A 272 24.32 4.47 13.67
CA LEU A 272 23.08 5.09 14.15
C LEU A 272 22.11 4.05 14.74
N PHE A 273 21.90 2.93 14.05
CA PHE A 273 21.01 1.88 14.54
C PHE A 273 21.49 1.25 15.86
N LEU A 274 22.80 0.98 15.97
CA LEU A 274 23.39 0.43 17.20
C LEU A 274 23.30 1.43 18.35
N ASP A 275 23.55 2.71 18.10
CA ASP A 275 23.44 3.77 19.10
C ASP A 275 22.00 3.97 19.57
N LEU A 276 21.04 3.96 18.64
CA LEU A 276 19.62 4.10 18.95
C LEU A 276 19.13 2.91 19.79
N ARG A 277 19.51 1.69 19.38
CA ARG A 277 19.19 0.46 20.12
C ARG A 277 19.78 0.46 21.53
N ARG A 278 21.01 0.95 21.70
CA ARG A 278 21.68 1.02 23.02
C ARG A 278 21.06 2.07 23.94
N ARG A 279 20.68 3.24 23.42
CA ARG A 279 20.19 4.37 24.24
C ARG A 279 18.69 4.31 24.54
N HIS A 280 17.87 3.92 23.57
CA HIS A 280 16.40 4.03 23.65
C HIS A 280 15.66 2.72 23.36
N GLY A 281 16.38 1.65 23.01
CA GLY A 281 15.77 0.38 22.59
C GLY A 281 15.22 0.40 21.16
N ILE A 282 14.59 -0.71 20.77
CA ILE A 282 14.08 -0.93 19.40
C ILE A 282 12.77 -0.17 19.17
N THR A 283 12.00 0.10 20.22
CA THR A 283 10.72 0.81 20.16
C THR A 283 10.86 2.24 19.64
N LYS A 284 12.03 2.88 19.85
CA LYS A 284 12.32 4.22 19.34
C LYS A 284 12.23 4.33 17.81
N LEU A 285 12.45 3.23 17.09
CA LEU A 285 12.30 3.19 15.63
C LEU A 285 10.87 3.45 15.16
N TYR A 286 9.88 3.16 16.02
CA TYR A 286 8.45 3.39 15.76
C TYR A 286 7.94 4.70 16.37
N ASP A 287 8.82 5.50 16.97
CA ASP A 287 8.43 6.80 17.52
C ASP A 287 7.91 7.70 16.40
N GLY A 288 6.76 8.32 16.63
CA GLY A 288 6.06 9.13 15.61
C GLY A 288 5.30 8.36 14.53
N PHE A 289 5.23 7.02 14.56
CA PHE A 289 4.52 6.24 13.53
C PHE A 289 3.08 6.72 13.35
N PHE A 290 2.32 6.84 14.43
CA PHE A 290 0.94 7.30 14.39
C PHE A 290 0.78 8.81 14.14
N ARG A 291 1.82 9.63 14.36
CA ARG A 291 1.81 11.06 13.97
C ARG A 291 1.70 11.23 12.47
N SER A 292 2.24 10.29 11.70
CA SER A 292 2.11 10.24 10.24
C SER A 292 0.76 9.73 9.75
N LYS A 293 -0.22 9.49 10.65
CA LYS A 293 -1.57 9.00 10.34
C LYS A 293 -1.57 7.87 9.28
N PRO A 294 -0.86 6.76 9.53
CA PRO A 294 -0.60 5.72 8.54
C PRO A 294 -1.88 5.06 8.02
N ILE A 295 -2.93 5.02 8.85
CA ILE A 295 -4.26 4.50 8.49
C ILE A 295 -4.89 5.35 7.39
N LEU A 296 -4.81 6.68 7.47
CA LEU A 296 -5.37 7.57 6.45
C LEU A 296 -4.52 7.56 5.17
N ASN A 297 -3.19 7.56 5.34
CA ASN A 297 -2.23 7.49 4.23
C ASN A 297 -2.28 6.16 3.45
N ALA A 298 -2.80 5.11 4.06
CA ALA A 298 -3.05 3.82 3.41
C ALA A 298 -4.27 3.84 2.45
N VAL A 299 -5.24 4.74 2.66
CA VAL A 299 -6.50 4.77 1.90
C VAL A 299 -6.30 4.92 0.40
N PRO A 300 -5.48 5.85 -0.12
CA PRO A 300 -5.29 5.99 -1.56
C PRO A 300 -4.77 4.71 -2.24
N MET A 301 -3.83 4.02 -1.62
CA MET A 301 -3.28 2.77 -2.17
C MET A 301 -4.28 1.63 -2.11
N ALA A 302 -5.09 1.57 -1.05
CA ALA A 302 -6.18 0.62 -0.96
C ALA A 302 -7.20 0.86 -2.08
N LEU A 303 -7.61 2.12 -2.29
CA LEU A 303 -8.54 2.52 -3.35
C LEU A 303 -8.01 2.19 -4.74
N LEU A 304 -6.72 2.45 -5.01
CA LEU A 304 -6.08 2.11 -6.28
C LEU A 304 -6.20 0.62 -6.59
N MET A 305 -5.86 -0.23 -5.62
CA MET A 305 -5.89 -1.68 -5.80
C MET A 305 -7.31 -2.23 -5.93
N THR A 306 -8.25 -1.71 -5.14
CA THR A 306 -9.65 -2.14 -5.23
C THR A 306 -10.29 -1.70 -6.53
N ALA A 307 -10.03 -0.46 -6.95
CA ALA A 307 -10.55 0.08 -8.20
C ALA A 307 -9.99 -0.70 -9.38
N TYR A 308 -8.69 -0.99 -9.37
CA TYR A 308 -8.06 -1.83 -10.39
C TYR A 308 -8.71 -3.22 -10.50
N ASP A 309 -8.86 -3.93 -9.38
CA ASP A 309 -9.42 -5.28 -9.36
C ASP A 309 -10.92 -5.29 -9.73
N MET A 310 -11.68 -4.26 -9.33
CA MET A 310 -13.08 -4.10 -9.73
C MET A 310 -13.23 -3.75 -11.21
N CYS A 311 -12.48 -2.76 -11.71
CA CYS A 311 -12.55 -2.31 -13.10
C CYS A 311 -12.12 -3.44 -14.03
N THR A 312 -10.97 -4.08 -13.79
CA THR A 312 -10.50 -5.17 -14.64
C THR A 312 -11.51 -6.32 -14.74
N ARG A 313 -12.19 -6.67 -13.64
CA ARG A 313 -13.28 -7.65 -13.66
C ARG A 313 -14.49 -7.20 -14.43
N ARG A 314 -15.03 -6.02 -14.12
CA ARG A 314 -16.22 -5.49 -14.80
C ARG A 314 -15.99 -5.33 -16.30
N PHE A 315 -14.79 -4.91 -16.71
CA PHE A 315 -14.43 -4.86 -18.13
C PHE A 315 -14.34 -6.27 -18.75
N THR A 316 -13.81 -7.26 -18.03
CA THR A 316 -13.77 -8.64 -18.54
C THR A 316 -15.18 -9.24 -18.66
N GLU A 317 -16.05 -8.99 -17.69
CA GLU A 317 -17.48 -9.37 -17.71
C GLU A 317 -18.24 -8.72 -18.87
N TYR A 318 -17.96 -7.45 -19.13
CA TYR A 318 -18.59 -6.73 -20.23
C TYR A 318 -18.14 -7.25 -21.61
N LEU A 319 -16.87 -7.60 -21.75
CA LEU A 319 -16.30 -8.06 -23.03
C LEU A 319 -16.61 -9.52 -23.34
N HIS A 320 -16.70 -10.37 -22.31
CA HIS A 320 -16.96 -11.82 -22.45
C HIS A 320 -18.21 -12.21 -21.66
N PRO A 321 -19.41 -11.77 -22.06
CA PRO A 321 -20.67 -12.11 -21.36
C PRO A 321 -21.04 -13.60 -21.42
N GLU A 322 -20.47 -14.33 -22.38
CA GLU A 322 -20.69 -15.76 -22.63
C GLU A 322 -19.96 -16.69 -21.67
N ALA A 323 -18.90 -16.23 -21.00
CA ALA A 323 -18.13 -17.05 -20.07
C ALA A 323 -18.56 -16.79 -18.61
N THR A 324 -18.81 -17.88 -17.88
CA THR A 324 -19.25 -17.83 -16.48
C THR A 324 -18.09 -18.11 -15.54
N ALA A 325 -17.93 -17.28 -14.50
CA ALA A 325 -16.98 -17.52 -13.44
C ALA A 325 -17.33 -18.79 -12.64
N VAL A 326 -16.36 -19.71 -12.52
CA VAL A 326 -16.46 -20.92 -11.70
C VAL A 326 -15.76 -20.68 -10.36
N PRO A 327 -16.43 -20.90 -9.21
CA PRO A 327 -15.80 -20.72 -7.90
C PRO A 327 -14.68 -21.75 -7.70
N THR A 328 -13.49 -21.29 -7.29
CA THR A 328 -12.39 -22.18 -6.95
C THR A 328 -12.41 -22.49 -5.44
N HIS A 329 -12.57 -23.76 -5.07
CA HIS A 329 -12.76 -24.20 -3.68
C HIS A 329 -11.57 -23.97 -2.72
N THR A 330 -10.39 -23.62 -3.22
CA THR A 330 -9.16 -23.44 -2.43
C THR A 330 -8.95 -22.02 -1.88
N GLN A 331 -9.89 -21.10 -2.13
CA GLN A 331 -9.57 -19.67 -2.17
C GLN A 331 -10.00 -18.81 -0.98
N SER A 332 -10.70 -19.34 0.03
CA SER A 332 -11.01 -18.53 1.22
C SER A 332 -10.06 -18.85 2.38
N PHE A 333 -9.70 -17.85 3.18
CA PHE A 333 -8.98 -18.06 4.46
C PHE A 333 -9.75 -18.97 5.42
N THR A 334 -11.03 -19.20 5.11
CA THR A 334 -12.01 -19.97 5.84
C THR A 334 -12.51 -21.19 5.06
N SER A 335 -11.96 -21.51 3.88
CA SER A 335 -12.36 -22.70 3.14
C SER A 335 -11.87 -23.89 3.96
N VAL A 336 -12.81 -24.62 4.53
CA VAL A 336 -12.53 -25.93 5.14
C VAL A 336 -11.77 -26.72 4.09
N ALA A 337 -10.59 -27.23 4.46
CA ALA A 337 -9.83 -28.13 3.59
C ALA A 337 -10.78 -29.21 3.08
N ALA A 338 -10.72 -29.53 1.78
CA ALA A 338 -11.54 -30.59 1.24
C ALA A 338 -11.35 -31.84 2.13
N PRO A 339 -12.45 -32.45 2.60
CA PRO A 339 -12.32 -33.59 3.50
C PRO A 339 -11.52 -34.70 2.81
N PRO A 340 -10.78 -35.53 3.55
CA PRO A 340 -9.76 -36.44 3.02
C PRO A 340 -10.26 -37.47 1.99
N TYR A 341 -11.58 -37.63 1.86
CA TYR A 341 -12.21 -38.51 0.86
C TYR A 341 -12.36 -37.87 -0.53
N VAL A 342 -12.16 -36.55 -0.67
CA VAL A 342 -12.20 -35.85 -1.98
C VAL A 342 -10.79 -35.86 -2.56
N THR A 343 -10.45 -36.92 -3.29
CA THR A 343 -9.10 -37.15 -3.86
C THR A 343 -8.88 -36.37 -5.16
N HIS A 344 -9.94 -36.16 -5.95
CA HIS A 344 -9.91 -35.37 -7.18
C HIS A 344 -11.16 -34.48 -7.24
N PRO A 345 -11.08 -33.19 -6.85
CA PRO A 345 -12.14 -32.25 -7.23
C PRO A 345 -12.25 -32.27 -8.77
N PRO A 346 -13.47 -32.24 -9.34
CA PRO A 346 -13.65 -32.35 -10.78
C PRO A 346 -12.79 -31.31 -11.51
N PRO A 347 -12.10 -31.70 -12.60
CA PRO A 347 -11.26 -30.79 -13.36
C PRO A 347 -12.07 -29.60 -13.85
N TYR A 348 -11.43 -28.44 -13.78
CA TYR A 348 -11.94 -27.16 -14.22
C TYR A 348 -12.23 -27.22 -15.72
N GLU A 349 -13.50 -27.26 -16.13
CA GLU A 349 -13.88 -27.06 -17.53
C GLU A 349 -14.85 -25.89 -17.67
N PHE A 350 -14.56 -25.09 -18.69
CA PHE A 350 -15.40 -24.00 -19.14
C PHE A 350 -16.70 -24.58 -19.69
N VAL A 351 -17.79 -24.44 -18.95
CA VAL A 351 -19.12 -24.76 -19.51
C VAL A 351 -19.60 -23.51 -20.26
N ARG A 352 -19.66 -23.60 -21.59
CA ARG A 352 -20.39 -22.62 -22.41
C ARG A 352 -21.78 -22.47 -21.81
N LYS A 353 -22.27 -21.24 -21.67
CA LYS A 353 -23.68 -20.98 -21.36
C LYS A 353 -24.52 -21.79 -22.37
N THR A 354 -25.14 -22.87 -21.93
CA THR A 354 -26.13 -23.56 -22.75
C THR A 354 -27.30 -22.59 -22.96
N PRO A 355 -27.81 -22.50 -24.20
CA PRO A 355 -28.81 -21.50 -24.59
C PRO A 355 -30.08 -21.56 -23.74
#